data_AF-A0A1B2J2R6-F1
#
_entry.id   AF-A0A1B2J2R6-F1
#
_cell.length_a   1.000
_cell.length_b   1.000
_cell.length_c   1.000
_cell.angle_alpha   90.00
_cell.angle_beta   90.00
_cell.angle_gamma   90.00
#
_symmetry.space_group_name_H-M   'P 1'
#
loop_
_entity.id
_entity.type
_entity.pdbx_description
1 polymer ?
#
loop_
_entity_poly.entity_id
_entity_poly.type
_entity_poly.pdbx_seq_one_letter_code
_entity_poly.pdbx_strand_id
1 'polypeptide(L)'
;MAKHATLYQHGTLALLVPGLLTGTITMADLLKHGDTGIGTGDGLDGELIILDGKPYQVDHSGKVNVVPKSFTLPFANSHFARYAPLAELENVDQDELDKQMLSLSRAANTFFSVEVKGTFANIKTRAVEKSTPPYDTLAKTAENQSIFTRDQIDGTLLGYYSPQLFDGAAVAGFHEHFLSDDHSFGGHVLGFHLVKGEVTYQLFDTLEQHLPVNNKAYMAHDFSKDDILGSIHKAE
;
A
#
# COMPACT_ATOMS: atom_id res chain seq x y z
N MET A 1 -9.56 -13.35 19.05
CA MET A 1 -8.78 -14.02 17.99
C MET A 1 -7.37 -13.44 17.99
N ALA A 2 -6.37 -14.16 17.46
CA ALA A 2 -5.01 -13.62 17.39
C ALA A 2 -5.01 -12.39 16.46
N LYS A 3 -4.83 -11.18 17.02
CA LYS A 3 -4.81 -9.91 16.26
C LYS A 3 -3.78 -9.87 15.11
N HIS A 4 -2.86 -10.82 15.07
CA HIS A 4 -1.78 -10.92 14.09
C HIS A 4 -2.13 -11.76 12.84
N ALA A 5 -3.30 -12.41 12.78
CA ALA A 5 -3.73 -13.18 11.61
C ALA A 5 -4.75 -12.43 10.73
N THR A 6 -5.07 -11.19 11.12
CA THR A 6 -6.07 -10.35 10.44
C THR A 6 -5.38 -9.23 9.68
N LEU A 7 -5.68 -9.15 8.38
CA LEU A 7 -5.49 -7.94 7.57
C LEU A 7 -6.74 -7.08 7.70
N TYR A 8 -6.59 -5.88 8.25
CA TYR A 8 -7.66 -4.89 8.26
C TYR A 8 -7.53 -3.99 7.03
N GLN A 9 -8.62 -3.86 6.28
CA GLN A 9 -8.70 -2.98 5.12
C GLN A 9 -9.83 -1.97 5.32
N HIS A 10 -9.50 -0.68 5.23
CA HIS A 10 -10.50 0.37 5.14
C HIS A 10 -10.70 0.79 3.68
N GLY A 11 -11.96 0.82 3.23
CA GLY A 11 -12.29 1.09 1.83
C GLY A 11 -11.85 -0.06 0.91
N THR A 12 -11.96 0.14 -0.40
CA THR A 12 -11.42 -0.79 -1.40
C THR A 12 -10.70 0.02 -2.48
N LEU A 13 -9.80 -0.58 -3.26
CA LEU A 13 -9.27 0.13 -4.44
C LEU A 13 -10.38 0.47 -5.44
N ALA A 14 -11.36 -0.42 -5.61
CA ALA A 14 -12.54 -0.18 -6.44
C ALA A 14 -13.33 1.07 -6.01
N LEU A 15 -13.38 1.36 -4.70
CA LEU A 15 -14.04 2.56 -4.19
C LEU A 15 -13.37 3.82 -4.76
N LEU A 16 -12.05 3.83 -4.93
CA LEU A 16 -11.30 4.99 -5.43
C LEU A 16 -11.52 5.24 -6.92
N VAL A 17 -11.81 4.20 -7.71
CA VAL A 17 -11.94 4.26 -9.18
C VAL A 17 -12.80 5.43 -9.67
N PRO A 18 -14.05 5.61 -9.21
CA PRO A 18 -14.91 6.73 -9.64
C PRO A 18 -14.53 8.09 -9.06
N GLY A 19 -13.46 8.21 -8.27
CA GLY A 19 -13.06 9.45 -7.63
C GLY A 19 -13.62 9.65 -6.22
N LEU A 20 -13.98 8.58 -5.50
CA LEU A 20 -14.37 8.68 -4.08
C LEU A 20 -13.12 8.78 -3.19
N LEU A 21 -12.36 9.87 -3.36
CA LEU A 21 -11.04 10.05 -2.76
C LEU A 21 -11.08 10.71 -1.38
N THR A 22 -12.27 11.04 -0.87
CA THR A 22 -12.41 11.64 0.46
C THR A 22 -11.95 10.70 1.57
N GLY A 23 -11.12 11.19 2.47
CA GLY A 23 -10.70 10.49 3.67
C GLY A 23 -11.88 10.14 4.59
N THR A 24 -12.07 8.85 4.90
CA THR A 24 -13.24 8.36 5.66
C THR A 24 -12.88 7.54 6.90
N ILE A 25 -11.60 7.32 7.14
CA ILE A 25 -11.05 6.91 8.44
C ILE A 25 -9.97 7.90 8.88
N THR A 26 -9.79 8.08 10.19
CA THR A 26 -8.64 8.82 10.73
C THR A 26 -7.46 7.88 10.96
N MET A 27 -6.23 8.41 10.92
CA MET A 27 -5.03 7.68 11.29
C MET A 27 -5.12 7.13 12.73
N ALA A 28 -5.71 7.89 13.65
CA ALA A 28 -5.95 7.42 15.02
C ALA A 28 -6.85 6.19 15.09
N ASP A 29 -7.87 6.09 14.22
CA ASP A 29 -8.74 4.94 14.15
C ASP A 29 -8.05 3.77 13.43
N LEU A 30 -7.35 4.03 12.32
CA LEU A 30 -6.59 3.00 11.60
C LEU A 30 -5.57 2.29 12.51
N LEU A 31 -4.82 3.04 13.33
CA LEU A 31 -3.83 2.49 14.27
C LEU A 31 -4.42 1.63 15.40
N LYS A 32 -5.76 1.57 15.56
CA LYS A 32 -6.40 0.59 16.46
C LYS A 32 -6.40 -0.82 15.87
N HIS A 33 -6.19 -0.94 14.56
CA HIS A 33 -6.26 -2.19 13.79
C HIS A 33 -4.88 -2.69 13.35
N GLY A 34 -3.82 -1.91 13.55
CA GLY A 34 -2.46 -2.36 13.27
C GLY A 34 -1.40 -1.31 13.58
N ASP A 35 -0.15 -1.75 13.56
CA ASP A 35 1.06 -0.95 13.71
C ASP A 35 1.92 -0.95 12.43
N THR A 36 1.53 -1.74 11.42
CA THR A 36 2.19 -1.83 10.12
C THR A 36 1.17 -1.74 9.00
N GLY A 37 1.50 -1.06 7.89
CA GLY A 37 0.56 -0.92 6.77
C GLY A 37 0.94 0.07 5.68
N ILE A 38 0.12 0.10 4.63
CA ILE A 38 0.25 1.02 3.48
C ILE A 38 -1.12 1.61 3.11
N GLY A 39 -1.14 2.68 2.34
CA GLY A 39 -2.36 3.32 1.86
C GLY A 39 -2.07 4.69 1.27
N THR A 40 -3.07 5.58 1.26
CA THR A 40 -2.93 6.95 0.76
C THR A 40 -3.74 7.94 1.58
N GLY A 41 -3.43 9.23 1.46
CA GLY A 41 -4.17 10.30 2.12
C GLY A 41 -5.45 10.73 1.39
N ASP A 42 -6.27 11.49 2.09
CA ASP A 42 -7.44 12.19 1.54
C ASP A 42 -7.10 12.96 0.25
N GLY A 43 -7.80 12.66 -0.84
CA GLY A 43 -7.52 13.21 -2.17
C GLY A 43 -6.34 12.57 -2.89
N LEU A 44 -5.92 11.36 -2.50
CA LEU A 44 -4.65 10.73 -2.93
C LEU A 44 -3.43 11.57 -2.55
N ASP A 45 -3.44 12.09 -1.32
CA ASP A 45 -2.39 12.95 -0.77
C ASP A 45 -1.13 12.15 -0.40
N GLY A 46 -0.36 11.79 -1.43
CA GLY A 46 0.86 11.02 -1.33
C GLY A 46 0.66 9.58 -0.86
N GLU A 47 1.76 8.96 -0.48
CA GLU A 47 1.82 7.52 -0.19
C GLU A 47 2.05 7.30 1.31
N LEU A 48 1.21 6.48 1.93
CA LEU A 48 1.30 6.16 3.34
C LEU A 48 2.14 4.90 3.56
N ILE A 49 3.02 4.96 4.56
CA ILE A 49 3.71 3.79 5.11
C ILE A 49 3.60 3.86 6.64
N ILE A 50 3.19 2.77 7.29
CA ILE A 50 3.18 2.64 8.74
C ILE A 50 4.21 1.56 9.11
N LEU A 51 5.18 1.93 9.95
CA LEU A 51 6.18 1.03 10.50
C LEU A 51 6.26 1.24 12.01
N ASP A 52 6.21 0.16 12.79
CA ASP A 52 6.30 0.18 14.25
C ASP A 52 5.34 1.19 14.92
N GLY A 53 4.12 1.30 14.37
CA GLY A 53 3.06 2.19 14.83
C GLY A 53 3.28 3.66 14.48
N LYS A 54 4.32 3.98 13.72
CA LYS A 54 4.63 5.34 13.27
C LYS A 54 4.19 5.53 11.82
N PRO A 55 3.25 6.46 11.56
CA PRO A 55 2.74 6.70 10.22
C PRO A 55 3.57 7.78 9.49
N TYR A 56 4.10 7.39 8.34
CA TYR A 56 4.83 8.23 7.41
C TYR A 56 3.98 8.48 6.16
N GLN A 57 4.13 9.66 5.56
CA GLN A 57 3.59 9.99 4.25
C GLN A 57 4.70 10.55 3.37
N VAL A 58 4.82 10.03 2.16
CA VAL A 58 5.68 10.59 1.12
C VAL A 58 4.80 11.46 0.24
N ASP A 59 4.99 12.77 0.29
CA ASP A 59 4.22 13.71 -0.52
C ASP A 59 4.74 13.79 -1.97
N HIS A 60 3.97 14.47 -2.83
CA HIS A 60 4.33 14.68 -4.24
C HIS A 60 5.68 15.38 -4.46
N SER A 61 6.22 16.10 -3.47
CA SER A 61 7.54 16.72 -3.56
C SER A 61 8.68 15.75 -3.22
N GLY A 62 8.34 14.52 -2.82
CA GLY A 62 9.27 13.47 -2.38
C GLY A 62 9.68 13.61 -0.91
N LYS A 63 9.02 14.50 -0.16
CA LYS A 63 9.33 14.70 1.25
C LYS A 63 8.59 13.66 2.09
N VAL A 64 9.34 13.03 2.99
CA VAL A 64 8.79 12.14 4.01
C VAL A 64 8.33 12.95 5.22
N ASN A 65 7.05 12.82 5.57
CA ASN A 65 6.40 13.49 6.68
C ASN A 65 5.90 12.46 7.69
N VAL A 66 5.95 12.79 8.99
CA VAL A 66 5.19 12.03 10.01
C VAL A 66 3.82 12.65 10.11
N VAL A 67 2.76 11.88 9.86
CA VAL A 67 1.40 12.42 9.82
C VAL A 67 0.72 12.42 11.19
N PRO A 68 -0.12 13.42 11.48
CA PRO A 68 -0.82 13.49 12.75
C PRO A 68 -1.96 12.46 12.83
N LYS A 69 -2.43 12.20 14.04
CA LYS A 69 -3.60 11.37 14.35
C LYS A 69 -4.88 11.77 13.59
N SER A 70 -5.00 13.03 13.21
CA SER A 70 -6.12 13.59 12.46
C SER A 70 -6.01 13.42 10.94
N PHE A 71 -4.89 12.89 10.43
CA PHE A 71 -4.75 12.59 9.00
C PHE A 71 -5.83 11.58 8.58
N THR A 72 -6.45 11.79 7.43
CA THR A 72 -7.58 10.99 6.98
C THR A 72 -7.25 10.25 5.70
N LEU A 73 -7.78 9.03 5.56
CA LEU A 73 -7.44 8.11 4.48
C LEU A 73 -8.72 7.60 3.80
N PRO A 74 -8.80 7.56 2.46
CA PRO A 74 -9.91 6.95 1.75
C PRO A 74 -9.73 5.43 1.62
N PHE A 75 -8.47 4.97 1.64
CA PHE A 75 -8.08 3.57 1.51
C PHE A 75 -6.79 3.31 2.31
N ALA A 76 -6.76 2.22 3.07
CA ALA A 76 -5.56 1.75 3.75
C ALA A 76 -5.67 0.28 4.16
N ASN A 77 -4.52 -0.40 4.17
CA ASN A 77 -4.32 -1.74 4.69
C ASN A 77 -3.43 -1.70 5.93
N SER A 78 -3.86 -2.32 7.04
CA SER A 78 -3.09 -2.37 8.28
C SER A 78 -3.23 -3.70 9.00
N HIS A 79 -2.18 -4.10 9.70
CA HIS A 79 -2.14 -5.28 10.55
C HIS A 79 -1.17 -5.07 11.73
N PHE A 80 -1.25 -5.96 12.72
CA PHE A 80 -0.24 -6.02 13.79
C PHE A 80 0.93 -6.91 13.36
N ALA A 81 2.12 -6.34 13.27
CA ALA A 81 3.31 -7.04 12.77
C ALA A 81 3.73 -8.21 13.69
N ARG A 82 3.98 -9.35 13.05
CA ARG A 82 4.53 -10.58 13.62
C ARG A 82 5.04 -11.45 12.47
N TYR A 83 6.03 -10.92 11.77
CA TYR A 83 6.66 -11.56 10.63
C TYR A 83 7.42 -12.83 11.02
N ALA A 84 7.42 -13.79 10.10
CA ALA A 84 8.27 -14.97 10.13
C ALA A 84 9.35 -14.83 9.05
N PRO A 85 10.58 -15.29 9.31
CA PRO A 85 11.63 -15.35 8.29
C PRO A 85 11.20 -16.22 7.11
N LEU A 86 11.46 -15.75 5.89
CA LEU A 86 11.18 -16.51 4.66
C LEU A 86 12.48 -16.89 3.93
N ALA A 87 13.34 -15.91 3.68
CA ALA A 87 14.61 -16.10 2.97
C ALA A 87 15.56 -14.91 3.18
N GLU A 88 16.82 -15.11 2.83
CA GLU A 88 17.77 -14.02 2.55
C GLU A 88 18.05 -14.07 1.05
N LEU A 89 17.80 -12.96 0.35
CA LEU A 89 17.94 -12.87 -1.10
C LEU A 89 19.01 -11.84 -1.47
N GLU A 90 19.73 -12.11 -2.56
CA GLU A 90 20.79 -11.25 -3.08
C GLU A 90 20.72 -11.19 -4.61
N ASN A 91 20.98 -10.01 -5.17
CA ASN A 91 21.01 -9.73 -6.61
C ASN A 91 19.76 -10.21 -7.37
N VAL A 92 18.57 -9.85 -6.88
CA VAL A 92 17.28 -10.19 -7.52
C VAL A 92 16.54 -8.94 -7.96
N ASP A 93 15.96 -8.97 -9.16
CA ASP A 93 15.01 -7.94 -9.60
C ASP A 93 13.62 -8.21 -8.99
N GLN A 94 12.74 -7.21 -9.01
CA GLN A 94 11.39 -7.30 -8.44
C GLN A 94 10.60 -8.53 -8.93
N ASP A 95 10.55 -8.78 -10.24
CA ASP A 95 9.85 -9.94 -10.81
C ASP A 95 10.35 -11.30 -10.27
N GLU A 96 11.64 -11.38 -9.93
CA GLU A 96 12.25 -12.58 -9.38
C GLU A 96 11.98 -12.69 -7.88
N LEU A 97 12.03 -11.57 -7.15
CA LEU A 97 11.62 -11.48 -5.75
C LEU A 97 10.17 -11.96 -5.59
N ASP A 98 9.25 -11.48 -6.42
CA ASP A 98 7.83 -11.84 -6.41
C ASP A 98 7.59 -13.35 -6.62
N LYS A 99 8.27 -13.93 -7.61
CA LYS A 99 8.20 -15.37 -7.88
C LYS A 99 8.73 -16.18 -6.71
N GLN A 100 9.84 -15.77 -6.11
CA GLN A 100 10.41 -16.46 -4.97
C GLN A 100 9.51 -16.35 -3.74
N MET A 101 8.95 -15.19 -3.46
CA MET A 101 7.97 -15.01 -2.38
C MET A 101 6.77 -15.93 -2.51
N LEU A 102 6.16 -16.02 -3.70
CA LEU A 102 5.03 -16.91 -3.94
C LEU A 102 5.39 -18.39 -3.84
N SER A 103 6.55 -18.76 -4.39
CA SER A 103 7.06 -20.14 -4.35
C SER A 103 7.35 -20.61 -2.92
N LEU A 104 8.02 -19.77 -2.13
CA LEU A 104 8.44 -20.09 -0.77
C LEU A 104 7.27 -20.02 0.22
N SER A 105 6.41 -19.00 0.12
CA SER A 105 5.25 -18.85 1.02
C SER A 105 4.18 -19.92 0.80
N ARG A 106 4.05 -20.43 -0.44
CA ARG A 106 2.95 -21.33 -0.87
C ARG A 106 1.56 -20.78 -0.54
N ALA A 107 1.43 -19.45 -0.56
CA ALA A 107 0.28 -18.71 -0.03
C ALA A 107 -0.52 -17.95 -1.10
N ALA A 108 -0.41 -18.34 -2.38
CA ALA A 108 -1.00 -17.61 -3.51
C ALA A 108 -2.55 -17.48 -3.50
N ASN A 109 -3.25 -18.20 -2.62
CA ASN A 109 -4.72 -18.13 -2.47
C ASN A 109 -5.15 -17.35 -1.22
N THR A 110 -4.23 -16.71 -0.52
CA THR A 110 -4.46 -15.99 0.74
C THR A 110 -3.78 -14.63 0.70
N PHE A 111 -4.21 -13.72 1.56
CA PHE A 111 -3.47 -12.48 1.79
C PHE A 111 -2.25 -12.76 2.64
N PHE A 112 -1.14 -12.10 2.34
CA PHE A 112 0.00 -12.02 3.23
C PHE A 112 0.69 -10.68 3.07
N SER A 113 1.34 -10.21 4.14
CA SER A 113 2.25 -9.08 4.06
C SER A 113 3.68 -9.58 3.83
N VAL A 114 4.45 -8.82 3.06
CA VAL A 114 5.90 -8.96 2.93
C VAL A 114 6.57 -7.75 3.56
N GLU A 115 7.65 -8.01 4.30
CA GLU A 115 8.64 -6.99 4.66
C GLU A 115 10.01 -7.44 4.15
N VAL A 116 10.68 -6.58 3.37
CA VAL A 116 12.07 -6.77 2.95
C VAL A 116 12.91 -5.63 3.50
N LYS A 117 13.87 -5.98 4.37
CA LYS A 117 14.87 -5.03 4.90
C LYS A 117 16.20 -5.28 4.23
N GLY A 118 16.79 -4.26 3.62
CA GLY A 118 18.05 -4.43 2.90
C GLY A 118 18.48 -3.24 2.06
N THR A 119 19.41 -3.51 1.16
CA THR A 119 19.97 -2.55 0.22
C THR A 119 19.33 -2.72 -1.16
N PHE A 120 18.75 -1.64 -1.65
CA PHE A 120 18.07 -1.58 -2.95
C PHE A 120 18.88 -0.71 -3.90
N ALA A 121 18.98 -1.14 -5.15
CA ALA A 121 19.58 -0.38 -6.24
C ALA A 121 18.53 -0.05 -7.30
N ASN A 122 18.73 1.08 -7.99
CA ASN A 122 17.83 1.58 -9.03
C ASN A 122 16.35 1.62 -8.62
N ILE A 123 16.08 1.85 -7.32
CA ILE A 123 14.71 1.87 -6.81
C ILE A 123 13.99 3.09 -7.37
N LYS A 124 12.79 2.84 -7.87
CA LYS A 124 11.86 3.82 -8.42
C LYS A 124 10.59 3.79 -7.61
N THR A 125 10.19 4.96 -7.13
CA THR A 125 8.91 5.15 -6.45
C THR A 125 8.13 6.28 -7.11
N ARG A 126 6.84 6.35 -6.80
CA ARG A 126 5.99 7.51 -7.09
C ARG A 126 5.30 8.02 -5.83
N ALA A 127 4.85 9.27 -5.90
CA ALA A 127 3.84 9.80 -4.98
C ALA A 127 2.84 10.68 -5.74
N VAL A 128 1.56 10.49 -5.46
CA VAL A 128 0.47 11.26 -6.08
C VAL A 128 0.32 12.64 -5.42
N GLU A 129 0.07 13.68 -6.23
CA GLU A 129 -0.29 15.01 -5.75
C GLU A 129 -1.72 15.01 -5.19
N LYS A 130 -1.88 15.61 -3.99
CA LYS A 130 -3.19 15.79 -3.39
C LYS A 130 -4.15 16.49 -4.34
N SER A 131 -5.25 15.82 -4.65
CA SER A 131 -6.39 16.39 -5.35
C SER A 131 -7.42 17.02 -4.40
N THR A 132 -8.30 17.86 -4.95
CA THR A 132 -9.38 18.52 -4.22
C THR A 132 -10.72 18.31 -4.91
N PRO A 133 -11.85 18.32 -4.18
CA PRO A 133 -13.17 18.21 -4.78
C PRO A 133 -13.47 19.35 -5.78
N PRO A 134 -14.22 19.08 -6.87
CA PRO A 134 -14.70 17.77 -7.30
C PRO A 134 -13.54 16.90 -7.79
N TYR A 135 -13.46 15.66 -7.30
CA TYR A 135 -12.39 14.75 -7.68
C TYR A 135 -12.59 14.20 -9.10
N ASP A 136 -11.47 13.95 -9.77
CA ASP A 136 -11.42 13.13 -10.97
C ASP A 136 -11.37 11.64 -10.60
N THR A 137 -11.40 10.75 -11.60
CA THR A 137 -11.23 9.30 -11.39
C THR A 137 -9.85 8.98 -10.79
N LEU A 138 -9.69 7.79 -10.21
CA LEU A 138 -8.40 7.30 -9.71
C LEU A 138 -7.30 7.44 -10.76
N ALA A 139 -7.54 6.90 -11.96
CA ALA A 139 -6.56 6.90 -13.03
C ALA A 139 -6.14 8.32 -13.47
N LYS A 140 -7.10 9.24 -13.59
CA LYS A 140 -6.80 10.62 -13.98
C LYS A 140 -6.10 11.39 -12.86
N THR A 141 -6.44 11.12 -11.61
CA THR A 141 -5.76 11.75 -10.46
C THR A 141 -4.32 11.24 -10.34
N ALA A 142 -4.09 9.95 -10.53
CA ALA A 142 -2.77 9.32 -10.51
C ALA A 142 -1.84 9.76 -11.66
N GLU A 143 -2.37 10.39 -12.72
CA GLU A 143 -1.55 11.01 -13.77
C GLU A 143 -0.74 12.22 -13.22
N ASN A 144 -1.21 12.87 -12.14
CA ASN A 144 -0.49 13.92 -11.42
C ASN A 144 0.45 13.32 -10.35
N GLN A 145 1.25 12.34 -10.74
CA GLN A 145 2.27 11.72 -9.89
C GLN A 145 3.64 12.33 -10.13
N SER A 146 4.48 12.30 -9.10
CA SER A 146 5.91 12.57 -9.21
C SER A 146 6.68 11.27 -9.05
N ILE A 147 7.67 11.04 -9.91
CA ILE A 147 8.52 9.84 -9.91
C ILE A 147 9.87 10.20 -9.30
N PHE A 148 10.35 9.35 -8.39
CA PHE A 148 11.64 9.51 -7.72
C PHE A 148 12.51 8.27 -7.93
N THR A 149 13.82 8.47 -7.96
CA THR A 149 14.79 7.37 -8.07
C THR A 149 15.94 7.52 -7.08
N ARG A 150 16.53 6.39 -6.71
CA ARG A 150 17.81 6.30 -6.00
C ARG A 150 18.65 5.18 -6.61
N ASP A 151 19.93 5.47 -6.84
CA ASP A 151 20.86 4.50 -7.41
C ASP A 151 21.15 3.36 -6.44
N GLN A 152 21.34 3.69 -5.15
CA GLN A 152 21.49 2.73 -4.07
C GLN A 152 21.02 3.34 -2.74
N ILE A 153 20.21 2.62 -1.98
CA ILE A 153 19.69 3.06 -0.68
C ILE A 153 19.33 1.88 0.22
N ASP A 154 19.55 2.04 1.52
CA ASP A 154 19.08 1.09 2.53
C ASP A 154 17.69 1.47 3.01
N GLY A 155 16.82 0.48 3.21
CA GLY A 155 15.48 0.73 3.68
C GLY A 155 14.62 -0.51 3.85
N THR A 156 13.33 -0.24 4.03
CA THR A 156 12.29 -1.24 4.21
C THR A 156 11.29 -1.14 3.06
N LEU A 157 11.15 -2.23 2.31
CA LEU A 157 10.01 -2.47 1.43
C LEU A 157 8.93 -3.18 2.23
N LEU A 158 7.71 -2.64 2.21
CA LEU A 158 6.55 -3.16 2.89
C LEU A 158 5.39 -3.27 1.91
N GLY A 159 4.75 -4.43 1.87
CA GLY A 159 3.62 -4.61 0.97
C GLY A 159 2.70 -5.73 1.35
N TYR A 160 1.73 -5.94 0.47
CA TYR A 160 0.76 -7.01 0.57
C TYR A 160 0.66 -7.73 -0.76
N TYR A 161 0.60 -9.06 -0.69
CA TYR A 161 0.10 -9.87 -1.79
C TYR A 161 -1.41 -10.08 -1.63
N SER A 162 -2.16 -9.81 -2.70
CA SER A 162 -3.58 -10.11 -2.77
C SER A 162 -3.86 -11.18 -3.83
N PRO A 163 -4.60 -12.25 -3.49
CA PRO A 163 -4.96 -13.28 -4.46
C PRO A 163 -5.91 -12.71 -5.52
N GLN A 164 -5.84 -13.22 -6.74
CA GLN A 164 -6.64 -12.75 -7.88
C GLN A 164 -8.16 -12.73 -7.62
N LEU A 165 -8.66 -13.60 -6.72
CA LEU A 165 -10.06 -13.62 -6.29
C LEU A 165 -10.55 -12.27 -5.68
N PHE A 166 -9.64 -11.44 -5.18
CA PHE A 166 -9.94 -10.19 -4.49
C PHE A 166 -9.55 -8.93 -5.30
N ASP A 167 -9.26 -9.09 -6.58
CA ASP A 167 -9.02 -7.96 -7.47
C ASP A 167 -10.25 -7.03 -7.49
N GLY A 168 -10.04 -5.73 -7.28
CA GLY A 168 -11.09 -4.76 -7.00
C GLY A 168 -11.20 -4.41 -5.52
N ALA A 169 -11.29 -5.39 -4.62
CA ALA A 169 -11.22 -5.10 -3.18
C ALA A 169 -9.83 -4.57 -2.82
N ALA A 170 -8.79 -5.23 -3.33
CA ALA A 170 -7.40 -4.79 -3.38
C ALA A 170 -6.91 -4.79 -4.84
N VAL A 171 -5.61 -4.70 -5.07
CA VAL A 171 -4.99 -4.95 -6.39
C VAL A 171 -4.41 -6.36 -6.35
N ALA A 172 -4.79 -7.21 -7.31
CA ALA A 172 -4.23 -8.56 -7.40
C ALA A 172 -2.72 -8.53 -7.64
N GLY A 173 -1.99 -9.42 -6.96
CA GLY A 173 -0.53 -9.39 -6.96
C GLY A 173 0.04 -8.57 -5.80
N PHE A 174 1.26 -8.05 -5.99
CA PHE A 174 1.97 -7.28 -4.98
C PHE A 174 1.64 -5.79 -5.07
N HIS A 175 1.33 -5.20 -3.92
CA HIS A 175 1.22 -3.76 -3.72
C HIS A 175 2.22 -3.35 -2.64
N GLU A 176 3.26 -2.63 -3.04
CA GLU A 176 4.44 -2.40 -2.20
C GLU A 176 4.78 -0.92 -2.11
N HIS A 177 5.04 -0.46 -0.89
CA HIS A 177 5.62 0.84 -0.63
C HIS A 177 7.03 0.67 -0.07
N PHE A 178 7.85 1.71 -0.21
CA PHE A 178 9.22 1.75 0.30
C PHE A 178 9.41 2.95 1.22
N LEU A 179 10.27 2.76 2.23
CA LEU A 179 10.79 3.83 3.07
C LEU A 179 12.27 3.59 3.36
N SER A 180 13.11 4.60 3.10
CA SER A 180 14.54 4.54 3.43
C SER A 180 14.77 4.65 4.94
N ASP A 181 15.87 4.06 5.43
CA ASP A 181 16.21 4.04 6.86
C ASP A 181 16.46 5.44 7.44
N ASP A 182 16.96 6.35 6.61
CA ASP A 182 17.17 7.76 6.98
C ASP A 182 15.88 8.59 6.89
N HIS A 183 14.77 7.98 6.46
CA HIS A 183 13.48 8.61 6.21
C HIS A 183 13.56 9.81 5.26
N SER A 184 14.44 9.77 4.25
CA SER A 184 14.59 10.84 3.24
C SER A 184 14.02 10.49 1.86
N PHE A 185 13.62 9.23 1.64
CA PHE A 185 13.12 8.72 0.38
C PHE A 185 12.08 7.61 0.61
N GLY A 186 11.10 7.50 -0.29
CA GLY A 186 10.09 6.45 -0.23
C GLY A 186 9.00 6.62 -1.27
N GLY A 187 7.88 5.95 -1.07
CA GLY A 187 6.68 6.05 -1.89
C GLY A 187 6.19 4.69 -2.37
N HIS A 188 5.23 4.70 -3.29
CA HIS A 188 4.71 3.50 -3.95
C HIS A 188 5.75 2.97 -4.93
N VAL A 189 6.08 1.68 -4.87
CA VAL A 189 7.18 1.06 -5.62
C VAL A 189 6.76 0.79 -7.06
N LEU A 190 7.59 1.23 -8.02
CA LEU A 190 7.42 0.98 -9.46
C LEU A 190 8.50 0.05 -10.04
N GLY A 191 9.52 -0.29 -9.26
CA GLY A 191 10.67 -1.04 -9.73
C GLY A 191 11.86 -0.92 -8.80
N PHE A 192 12.62 -1.99 -8.65
CA PHE A 192 13.91 -1.99 -7.94
C PHE A 192 14.75 -3.21 -8.35
N HIS A 193 16.03 -3.14 -7.97
CA HIS A 193 16.92 -4.29 -7.87
C HIS A 193 17.32 -4.48 -6.40
N LEU A 194 17.09 -5.65 -5.82
CA LEU A 194 17.54 -5.96 -4.47
C LEU A 194 19.00 -6.42 -4.53
N VAL A 195 19.90 -5.63 -3.95
CA VAL A 195 21.32 -6.00 -3.82
C VAL A 195 21.44 -7.14 -2.81
N LYS A 196 20.83 -6.95 -1.64
CA LYS A 196 20.77 -7.93 -0.55
C LYS A 196 19.68 -7.54 0.43
N GLY A 197 18.91 -8.50 0.94
CA GLY A 197 17.93 -8.23 2.00
C GLY A 197 17.39 -9.47 2.69
N GLU A 198 16.92 -9.26 3.91
CA GLU A 198 16.14 -10.24 4.67
C GLU A 198 14.67 -10.10 4.26
N VAL A 199 14.10 -11.20 3.76
CA VAL A 199 12.69 -11.31 3.39
C VAL A 199 11.96 -12.00 4.51
N THR A 200 10.96 -11.31 5.05
CA THR A 200 10.04 -11.85 6.03
C THR A 200 8.60 -11.72 5.54
N TYR A 201 7.73 -12.60 6.01
CA TYR A 201 6.33 -12.60 5.58
C TYR A 201 5.38 -12.89 6.74
N GLN A 202 4.14 -12.45 6.59
CA GLN A 202 3.08 -12.70 7.56
C GLN A 202 1.80 -13.10 6.84
N LEU A 203 1.40 -14.36 7.05
CA LEU A 203 0.18 -14.93 6.48
C LEU A 203 -1.07 -14.46 7.23
N PHE A 204 -2.12 -14.12 6.49
CA PHE A 204 -3.42 -13.79 7.04
C PHE A 204 -4.46 -14.85 6.68
N ASP A 205 -5.24 -15.27 7.67
CA ASP A 205 -6.40 -16.15 7.48
C ASP A 205 -7.72 -15.37 7.46
N THR A 206 -7.66 -14.08 7.78
CA THR A 206 -8.82 -13.19 7.91
C THR A 206 -8.56 -11.88 7.20
N LEU A 207 -9.45 -11.50 6.28
CA LEU A 207 -9.60 -10.14 5.79
C LEU A 207 -10.77 -9.48 6.53
N GLU A 208 -10.50 -8.42 7.30
CA GLU A 208 -11.52 -7.58 7.92
C GLU A 208 -11.73 -6.33 7.05
N GLN A 209 -12.75 -6.38 6.19
CA GLN A 209 -13.13 -5.28 5.32
C GLN A 209 -14.06 -4.30 6.03
N HIS A 210 -13.59 -3.08 6.24
CA HIS A 210 -14.38 -1.96 6.77
C HIS A 210 -14.80 -1.01 5.64
N LEU A 211 -16.11 -0.75 5.53
CA LEU A 211 -16.69 0.13 4.50
C LEU A 211 -17.12 1.47 5.09
N PRO A 212 -16.95 2.61 4.37
CA PRO A 212 -17.27 3.94 4.89
C PRO A 212 -18.78 4.25 4.81
N VAL A 213 -19.61 3.49 5.53
CA VAL A 213 -21.09 3.55 5.45
C VAL A 213 -21.71 4.89 5.86
N ASN A 214 -20.95 5.74 6.57
CA ASN A 214 -21.37 7.09 6.94
C ASN A 214 -21.04 8.13 5.85
N ASN A 215 -20.30 7.77 4.81
CA ASN A 215 -19.98 8.65 3.69
C ASN A 215 -21.11 8.62 2.65
N LYS A 216 -21.78 9.77 2.46
CA LYS A 216 -22.93 9.88 1.55
C LYS A 216 -22.57 9.65 0.08
N ALA A 217 -21.40 10.10 -0.37
CA ALA A 217 -20.98 9.93 -1.76
C ALA A 217 -20.77 8.44 -2.09
N TYR A 218 -20.10 7.70 -1.20
CA TYR A 218 -19.96 6.25 -1.29
C TYR A 218 -21.32 5.54 -1.33
N MET A 219 -22.23 5.87 -0.41
CA MET A 219 -23.54 5.22 -0.33
C MET A 219 -24.46 5.50 -1.52
N ALA A 220 -24.23 6.60 -2.26
CA ALA A 220 -25.05 7.01 -3.39
C ALA A 220 -24.49 6.58 -4.76
N HIS A 221 -23.24 6.13 -4.82
CA HIS A 221 -22.58 5.79 -6.09
C HIS A 221 -23.03 4.42 -6.63
N ASP A 222 -23.24 4.34 -7.93
CA ASP A 222 -23.60 3.12 -8.65
C ASP A 222 -22.37 2.53 -9.34
N PHE A 223 -21.69 1.60 -8.67
CA PHE A 223 -20.49 0.94 -9.16
C PHE A 223 -20.71 0.02 -10.38
N SER A 224 -21.96 -0.28 -10.76
CA SER A 224 -22.24 -1.21 -11.87
C SER A 224 -21.84 -0.68 -13.25
N LYS A 225 -21.50 0.60 -13.34
CA LYS A 225 -21.14 1.30 -14.58
C LYS A 225 -19.64 1.58 -14.71
N ASP A 226 -18.86 1.28 -13.68
CA ASP A 226 -17.43 1.58 -13.64
C ASP A 226 -16.61 0.43 -14.23
N ASP A 227 -15.59 0.77 -15.03
CA ASP A 227 -14.54 -0.16 -15.39
C ASP A 227 -13.53 -0.28 -14.23
N ILE A 228 -13.93 -1.02 -13.19
CA ILE A 228 -13.17 -1.15 -11.95
C ILE A 228 -11.79 -1.77 -12.21
N LEU A 229 -11.74 -2.94 -12.84
CA LEU A 229 -10.49 -3.69 -13.00
C LEU A 229 -9.53 -2.98 -13.96
N GLY A 230 -10.02 -2.48 -15.10
CA GLY A 230 -9.20 -1.74 -16.06
C GLY A 230 -8.62 -0.46 -15.45
N SER A 231 -9.37 0.23 -14.59
CA SER A 231 -8.91 1.46 -13.93
C SER A 231 -7.87 1.21 -12.85
N ILE A 232 -8.02 0.13 -12.05
CA ILE A 232 -7.03 -0.23 -11.02
C ILE A 232 -5.69 -0.57 -11.68
N HIS A 233 -5.67 -1.44 -12.69
CA HIS A 233 -4.41 -1.86 -13.35
C HIS A 233 -3.75 -0.76 -14.18
N LYS A 234 -4.47 0.30 -14.54
CA LYS A 234 -3.86 1.51 -15.15
C LYS A 234 -3.22 2.41 -14.08
N ALA A 235 -3.78 2.43 -12.88
CA ALA A 235 -3.39 3.35 -11.82
C ALA A 235 -2.26 2.79 -10.95
N GLU A 236 -2.28 1.51 -10.60
CA GLU A 236 -1.25 0.79 -9.85
C GLU A 236 -0.08 0.42 -10.78
#